data_AF-A0A1F3SV14-F1
#
_entry.id   AF-A0A1F3SV14-F1
#
_cell.length_a   1.000
_cell.length_b   1.000
_cell.length_c   1.000
_cell.angle_alpha   90.00
_cell.angle_beta   90.00
_cell.angle_gamma   90.00
#
_symmetry.space_group_name_H-M   'P 1'
#
loop_
_entity.id
_entity.type
_entity.pdbx_description
1 polymer ?
#
loop_
_entity_poly.entity_id
_entity_poly.type
_entity_poly.pdbx_seq_one_letter_code
_entity_poly.pdbx_strand_id
1 'polypeptide(L)'
;MENETYTPKNISTLTWNDEEFCNCEFHHLDLPSVVFKNCKFFECKFYHCNLSNLKVDSSTFRDNFFSQSKVIGINWTYATSVSTLKFDQSILDYSVFMGLQLKASVFSNSSLKKVDFSGCHLRNSDFRKCDLLEATFNNSNLELCDFREAINYLIDLSTVKLSKAKFSFPEAMGLLKVLDIHIEGF
;
A
#
# COMPACT_ATOMS: atom_id res chain seq x y z
N MET A 1 -7.01 21.80 9.27
CA MET A 1 -7.03 21.18 10.61
C MET A 1 -5.64 20.68 10.92
N GLU A 2 -5.16 20.89 12.14
CA GLU A 2 -3.77 20.57 12.52
C GLU A 2 -3.72 19.95 13.92
N ASN A 3 -2.99 18.83 14.07
CA ASN A 3 -2.84 18.10 15.35
C ASN A 3 -4.18 17.66 15.99
N GLU A 4 -5.22 17.47 15.18
CA GLU A 4 -6.54 17.06 15.66
C GLU A 4 -6.71 15.54 15.69
N THR A 5 -7.59 15.06 16.58
CA THR A 5 -7.97 13.66 16.68
C THR A 5 -9.44 13.44 16.30
N TYR A 6 -9.66 12.53 15.37
CA TYR A 6 -10.98 12.12 14.89
C TYR A 6 -11.31 10.71 15.37
N THR A 7 -12.51 10.56 15.93
CA THR A 7 -13.06 9.32 16.49
C THR A 7 -14.52 9.18 16.05
N PRO A 8 -15.18 8.02 16.25
CA PRO A 8 -16.59 7.87 15.88
C PRO A 8 -17.53 8.87 16.56
N LYS A 9 -17.11 9.50 17.67
CA LYS A 9 -17.93 10.47 18.41
C LYS A 9 -17.98 11.86 17.76
N ASN A 10 -16.99 12.20 16.93
CA ASN A 10 -16.86 13.54 16.35
C ASN A 10 -16.85 13.53 14.81
N ILE A 11 -17.16 12.38 14.19
CA ILE A 11 -17.32 12.23 12.76
C ILE A 11 -18.76 11.83 12.46
N SER A 12 -19.42 12.59 11.59
CA SER A 12 -20.78 12.29 11.09
C SER A 12 -20.90 12.41 9.56
N THR A 13 -19.81 12.77 8.87
CA THR A 13 -19.80 12.94 7.42
C THR A 13 -19.11 11.77 6.71
N LEU A 14 -19.65 11.40 5.56
CA LEU A 14 -19.05 10.44 4.63
C LEU A 14 -18.38 11.14 3.43
N THR A 15 -18.30 12.47 3.44
CA THR A 15 -17.66 13.25 2.37
C THR A 15 -16.94 14.45 2.95
N TRP A 16 -15.68 14.63 2.56
CA TRP A 16 -14.86 15.80 2.85
C TRP A 16 -14.46 16.44 1.53
N ASN A 17 -14.57 17.76 1.44
CA ASN A 17 -14.29 18.52 0.23
C ASN A 17 -13.34 19.67 0.56
N ASP A 18 -12.22 19.75 -0.15
CA ASP A 18 -11.29 20.89 -0.09
C ASP A 18 -10.66 21.10 1.30
N GLU A 19 -10.54 20.02 2.07
CA GLU A 19 -10.05 20.02 3.45
C GLU A 19 -8.56 19.69 3.53
N GLU A 20 -7.84 20.33 4.45
CA GLU A 20 -6.42 20.10 4.69
C GLU A 20 -6.19 19.59 6.12
N PHE A 21 -5.50 18.45 6.23
CA PHE A 21 -5.16 17.79 7.49
C PHE A 21 -3.65 17.66 7.61
N CYS A 22 -3.10 18.19 8.68
CA CYS A 22 -1.68 18.14 9.01
C CYS A 22 -1.48 17.52 10.39
N ASN A 23 -0.70 16.45 10.50
CA ASN A 23 -0.44 15.77 11.77
C ASN A 23 -1.71 15.33 12.52
N CYS A 24 -2.80 15.08 11.80
CA CYS A 24 -4.05 14.61 12.40
C CYS A 24 -4.05 13.09 12.61
N GLU A 25 -4.79 12.63 13.60
CA GLU A 25 -4.99 11.21 13.87
C GLU A 25 -6.46 10.80 13.73
N PHE A 26 -6.70 9.68 13.08
CA PHE A 26 -8.02 9.09 12.84
C PHE A 26 -8.05 7.73 13.52
N HIS A 27 -8.99 7.52 14.42
CA HIS A 27 -9.03 6.35 15.29
C HIS A 27 -10.38 5.64 15.19
N HIS A 28 -10.35 4.34 14.91
CA HIS A 28 -11.52 3.45 14.97
C HIS A 28 -12.70 3.89 14.09
N LEU A 29 -12.44 4.61 13.00
CA LEU A 29 -13.48 5.07 12.11
C LEU A 29 -13.96 3.93 11.21
N ASP A 30 -15.27 3.71 11.15
CA ASP A 30 -15.89 2.77 10.21
C ASP A 30 -16.57 3.55 9.08
N LEU A 31 -15.81 3.84 8.02
CA LEU A 31 -16.19 4.75 6.95
C LEU A 31 -15.95 4.12 5.56
N PRO A 32 -16.58 2.97 5.25
CA PRO A 32 -16.47 2.39 3.92
C PRO A 32 -17.06 3.34 2.87
N SER A 33 -16.41 3.44 1.73
CA SER A 33 -16.80 4.30 0.59
C SER A 33 -16.86 5.80 0.92
N VAL A 34 -16.23 6.24 2.01
CA VAL A 34 -16.03 7.67 2.29
C VAL A 34 -15.34 8.35 1.11
N VAL A 35 -15.65 9.63 0.90
CA VAL A 35 -15.12 10.40 -0.21
C VAL A 35 -14.24 11.53 0.33
N PHE A 36 -12.99 11.55 -0.08
CA PHE A 36 -12.05 12.66 0.10
C PHE A 36 -11.82 13.31 -1.26
N LYS A 37 -12.49 14.43 -1.49
CA LYS A 37 -12.41 15.18 -2.74
C LYS A 37 -11.58 16.44 -2.55
N ASN A 38 -10.54 16.61 -3.35
CA ASN A 38 -9.61 17.74 -3.24
C ASN A 38 -9.01 17.93 -1.84
N CYS A 39 -8.96 16.87 -1.03
CA CYS A 39 -8.41 16.94 0.31
C CYS A 39 -6.89 16.79 0.29
N LYS A 40 -6.23 17.25 1.34
CA LYS A 40 -4.80 17.04 1.55
C LYS A 40 -4.57 16.42 2.91
N PHE A 41 -3.75 15.39 2.94
CA PHE A 41 -3.32 14.74 4.17
C PHE A 41 -1.79 14.72 4.21
N PHE A 42 -1.24 15.39 5.21
CA PHE A 42 0.18 15.48 5.46
C PHE A 42 0.47 14.88 6.83
N GLU A 43 1.33 13.86 6.87
CA GLU A 43 1.81 13.25 8.13
C GLU A 43 0.67 12.74 9.04
N CYS A 44 -0.47 12.40 8.44
CA CYS A 44 -1.64 11.93 9.17
C CYS A 44 -1.57 10.43 9.46
N LYS A 45 -2.21 10.01 10.55
CA LYS A 45 -2.21 8.62 11.00
C LYS A 45 -3.61 8.07 11.11
N PHE A 46 -3.83 6.86 10.61
CA PHE A 46 -5.10 6.15 10.62
C PHE A 46 -4.92 4.85 11.39
N TYR A 47 -5.57 4.73 12.54
CA TYR A 47 -5.49 3.60 13.44
C TYR A 47 -6.82 2.87 13.49
N HIS A 48 -6.81 1.57 13.24
CA HIS A 48 -8.00 0.71 13.32
C HIS A 48 -9.19 1.21 12.48
N CYS A 49 -8.92 1.88 11.36
CA CYS A 49 -9.94 2.46 10.51
C CYS A 49 -10.39 1.46 9.43
N ASN A 50 -11.67 1.46 9.10
CA ASN A 50 -12.19 0.84 7.90
C ASN A 50 -12.47 1.92 6.85
N LEU A 51 -11.59 1.99 5.85
CA LEU A 51 -11.63 2.91 4.71
C LEU A 51 -11.81 2.14 3.39
N SER A 52 -12.42 0.95 3.46
CA SER A 52 -12.64 0.12 2.28
C SER A 52 -13.40 0.91 1.20
N ASN A 53 -12.93 0.85 -0.04
CA ASN A 53 -13.46 1.58 -1.19
C ASN A 53 -13.43 3.11 -1.08
N LEU A 54 -12.60 3.68 -0.19
CA LEU A 54 -12.34 5.12 -0.10
C LEU A 54 -12.10 5.72 -1.49
N LYS A 55 -12.75 6.86 -1.75
CA LYS A 55 -12.51 7.68 -2.95
C LYS A 55 -11.53 8.78 -2.62
N VAL A 56 -10.44 8.83 -3.38
CA VAL A 56 -9.31 9.76 -3.17
C VAL A 56 -9.26 10.85 -4.24
N ASP A 57 -10.40 11.15 -4.85
CA ASP A 57 -10.52 11.97 -6.06
C ASP A 57 -9.82 13.32 -5.92
N SER A 58 -8.78 13.52 -6.74
CA SER A 58 -7.97 14.75 -6.77
C SER A 58 -7.33 15.14 -5.43
N SER A 59 -7.21 14.18 -4.50
CA SER A 59 -6.63 14.41 -3.17
C SER A 59 -5.12 14.18 -3.14
N THR A 60 -4.44 14.70 -2.11
CA THR A 60 -2.99 14.52 -1.89
C THR A 60 -2.73 13.76 -0.60
N PHE A 61 -1.84 12.77 -0.66
CA PHE A 61 -1.38 11.99 0.51
C PHE A 61 0.14 11.99 0.55
N ARG A 62 0.72 12.42 1.67
CA ARG A 62 2.17 12.47 1.86
C ARG A 62 2.54 12.11 3.29
N ASP A 63 3.41 11.11 3.40
CA ASP A 63 3.97 10.64 4.67
C ASP A 63 2.90 10.12 5.65
N ASN A 64 1.82 9.57 5.09
CA ASN A 64 0.70 9.04 5.86
C ASN A 64 0.99 7.63 6.38
N PHE A 65 0.44 7.34 7.56
CA PHE A 65 0.54 6.04 8.20
C PHE A 65 -0.84 5.42 8.44
N PHE A 66 -0.99 4.15 8.10
CA PHE A 66 -2.17 3.33 8.35
C PHE A 66 -1.73 2.11 9.15
N SER A 67 -2.29 1.94 10.35
CA SER A 67 -2.01 0.82 11.23
C SER A 67 -3.29 0.04 11.49
N GLN A 68 -3.23 -1.28 11.36
CA GLN A 68 -4.33 -2.18 11.71
C GLN A 68 -5.65 -1.78 11.03
N SER A 69 -5.57 -1.25 9.80
CA SER A 69 -6.68 -0.63 9.09
C SER A 69 -7.06 -1.40 7.83
N LYS A 70 -8.33 -1.30 7.42
CA LYS A 70 -8.82 -1.83 6.14
C LYS A 70 -8.78 -0.71 5.11
N VAL A 71 -7.96 -0.91 4.08
CA VAL A 71 -7.65 0.02 2.99
C VAL A 71 -7.90 -0.73 1.68
N ILE A 72 -9.03 -1.42 1.60
CA ILE A 72 -9.35 -2.42 0.56
C ILE A 72 -9.92 -1.71 -0.67
N GLY A 73 -9.54 -2.14 -1.87
CA GLY A 73 -10.19 -1.71 -3.12
C GLY A 73 -10.04 -0.24 -3.46
N ILE A 74 -9.00 0.43 -2.95
CA ILE A 74 -8.77 1.85 -3.22
C ILE A 74 -7.97 1.99 -4.50
N ASN A 75 -8.47 2.81 -5.42
CA ASN A 75 -7.69 3.23 -6.57
C ASN A 75 -6.91 4.51 -6.25
N TRP A 76 -5.64 4.36 -5.90
CA TRP A 76 -4.75 5.48 -5.55
C TRP A 76 -4.34 6.30 -6.77
N THR A 77 -4.58 5.83 -7.99
CA THR A 77 -4.25 6.60 -9.21
C THR A 77 -5.18 7.78 -9.44
N TYR A 78 -6.27 7.90 -8.69
CA TYR A 78 -7.17 9.06 -8.73
C TYR A 78 -6.74 10.20 -7.81
N ALA A 79 -5.75 9.97 -6.94
CA ALA A 79 -5.13 11.03 -6.17
C ALA A 79 -4.27 11.91 -7.09
N THR A 80 -4.27 13.22 -6.82
CA THR A 80 -3.41 14.19 -7.51
C THR A 80 -1.94 13.93 -7.24
N SER A 81 -1.61 13.55 -6.00
CA SER A 81 -0.24 13.27 -5.59
C SER A 81 -0.23 12.27 -4.43
N VAL A 82 0.57 11.22 -4.57
CA VAL A 82 0.87 10.26 -3.51
C VAL A 82 2.38 10.15 -3.38
N SER A 83 2.90 10.39 -2.18
CA SER A 83 4.27 10.05 -1.81
C SER A 83 4.26 9.05 -0.66
N THR A 84 5.42 8.75 -0.07
CA THR A 84 5.65 7.75 0.98
C THR A 84 4.38 7.41 1.78
N LEU A 85 3.89 6.19 1.60
CA LEU A 85 2.81 5.64 2.40
C LEU A 85 3.36 4.54 3.30
N LYS A 86 2.81 4.43 4.49
CA LYS A 86 3.16 3.39 5.45
C LYS A 86 1.90 2.65 5.85
N PHE A 87 1.92 1.33 5.68
CA PHE A 87 0.90 0.42 6.11
C PHE A 87 1.55 -0.64 6.99
N ASP A 88 1.04 -0.81 8.21
CA ASP A 88 1.44 -1.89 9.10
C ASP A 88 0.20 -2.67 9.55
N GLN A 89 0.28 -4.00 9.54
CA GLN A 89 -0.79 -4.90 9.99
C GLN A 89 -2.15 -4.60 9.33
N SER A 90 -2.15 -4.11 8.09
CA SER A 90 -3.34 -3.59 7.42
C SER A 90 -3.80 -4.54 6.31
N ILE A 91 -4.99 -4.31 5.77
CA ILE A 91 -5.54 -5.08 4.64
C ILE A 91 -5.71 -4.13 3.47
N LEU A 92 -4.92 -4.30 2.42
CA LEU A 92 -4.95 -3.46 1.22
C LEU A 92 -5.50 -4.18 -0.01
N ASP A 93 -6.01 -5.40 0.16
CA ASP A 93 -6.45 -6.26 -0.93
C ASP A 93 -7.23 -5.49 -2.01
N TYR A 94 -6.98 -5.82 -3.28
CA TYR A 94 -7.59 -5.19 -4.46
C TYR A 94 -7.29 -3.70 -4.66
N SER A 95 -6.36 -3.10 -3.91
CA SER A 95 -5.93 -1.72 -4.15
C SER A 95 -5.09 -1.58 -5.42
N VAL A 96 -5.12 -0.39 -6.02
CA VAL A 96 -4.38 -0.07 -7.24
C VAL A 96 -3.44 1.10 -6.98
N PHE A 97 -2.15 0.89 -7.19
CA PHE A 97 -1.08 1.89 -7.03
C PHE A 97 -0.38 2.23 -8.34
N MET A 98 -0.90 1.77 -9.48
CA MET A 98 -0.23 1.80 -10.79
C MET A 98 0.50 3.11 -11.10
N GLY A 99 1.78 3.02 -11.46
CA GLY A 99 2.61 4.15 -11.90
C GLY A 99 3.07 5.12 -10.79
N LEU A 100 2.69 4.90 -9.52
CA LEU A 100 3.01 5.83 -8.45
C LEU A 100 4.49 5.83 -8.02
N GLN A 101 4.93 6.96 -7.48
CA GLN A 101 6.28 7.17 -6.94
C GLN A 101 6.32 6.85 -5.44
N LEU A 102 6.53 5.59 -5.11
CA LEU A 102 6.40 5.04 -3.75
C LEU A 102 7.74 4.62 -3.14
N LYS A 103 8.81 5.40 -3.40
CA LYS A 103 10.15 5.18 -2.81
C LYS A 103 10.06 5.06 -1.30
N ALA A 104 10.75 4.07 -0.73
CA ALA A 104 10.83 3.85 0.73
C ALA A 104 9.45 3.76 1.44
N SER A 105 8.40 3.36 0.72
CA SER A 105 7.09 3.09 1.32
C SER A 105 7.12 1.78 2.10
N VAL A 106 6.23 1.64 3.08
CA VAL A 106 6.16 0.47 3.96
C VAL A 106 4.80 -0.18 3.79
N PHE A 107 4.78 -1.50 3.59
CA PHE A 107 3.57 -2.31 3.50
C PHE A 107 3.57 -3.47 4.50
N SER A 108 4.48 -3.48 5.47
CA SER A 108 4.81 -4.64 6.30
C SER A 108 3.62 -5.26 7.05
N ASN A 109 3.73 -6.56 7.33
CA ASN A 109 2.74 -7.33 8.10
C ASN A 109 1.31 -7.28 7.53
N SER A 110 1.14 -6.94 6.26
CA SER A 110 -0.18 -6.61 5.69
C SER A 110 -0.63 -7.64 4.65
N SER A 111 -1.94 -7.73 4.44
CA SER A 111 -2.50 -8.45 3.29
C SER A 111 -2.48 -7.53 2.08
N LEU A 112 -1.86 -8.00 0.99
CA LEU A 112 -1.67 -7.27 -0.26
C LEU A 112 -2.20 -8.11 -1.44
N LYS A 113 -3.30 -8.84 -1.24
CA LYS A 113 -3.80 -9.78 -2.25
C LYS A 113 -4.37 -9.02 -3.42
N LYS A 114 -4.01 -9.43 -4.64
CA LYS A 114 -4.50 -8.80 -5.88
C LYS A 114 -4.27 -7.29 -5.92
N VAL A 115 -3.21 -6.80 -5.27
CA VAL A 115 -2.82 -5.39 -5.33
C VAL A 115 -2.01 -5.15 -6.60
N ASP A 116 -2.32 -4.07 -7.30
CA ASP A 116 -1.62 -3.70 -8.53
C ASP A 116 -0.55 -2.63 -8.29
N PHE A 117 0.72 -3.04 -8.31
CA PHE A 117 1.90 -2.18 -8.25
C PHE A 117 2.58 -1.98 -9.61
N SER A 118 1.88 -2.24 -10.72
CA SER A 118 2.47 -2.15 -12.07
C SER A 118 2.99 -0.73 -12.36
N GLY A 119 4.20 -0.63 -12.90
CA GLY A 119 4.84 0.64 -13.23
C GLY A 119 5.29 1.49 -12.02
N CYS A 120 5.12 1.01 -10.78
CA CYS A 120 5.50 1.76 -9.60
C CYS A 120 7.02 1.92 -9.45
N HIS A 121 7.44 3.01 -8.82
CA HIS A 121 8.80 3.15 -8.32
C HIS A 121 8.86 2.83 -6.83
N LEU A 122 9.23 1.60 -6.48
CA LEU A 122 9.20 1.04 -5.12
C LEU A 122 10.60 0.87 -4.51
N ARG A 123 11.62 1.51 -5.07
CA ARG A 123 12.99 1.40 -4.57
C ARG A 123 13.06 1.59 -3.06
N ASN A 124 13.71 0.65 -2.37
CA ASN A 124 13.90 0.63 -0.91
C ASN A 124 12.60 0.46 -0.09
N SER A 125 11.50 0.01 -0.69
CA SER A 125 10.24 -0.25 0.01
C SER A 125 10.24 -1.57 0.77
N ASP A 126 9.44 -1.62 1.83
CA ASP A 126 9.34 -2.74 2.76
C ASP A 126 8.04 -3.53 2.54
N PHE A 127 8.19 -4.80 2.17
CA PHE A 127 7.12 -5.77 1.97
C PHE A 127 7.22 -6.96 2.94
N ARG A 128 7.95 -6.82 4.05
CA ARG A 128 8.17 -7.92 4.99
C ARG A 128 6.85 -8.45 5.53
N LYS A 129 6.77 -9.77 5.68
CA LYS A 129 5.60 -10.45 6.30
C LYS A 129 4.27 -10.14 5.60
N CYS A 130 4.30 -9.86 4.30
CA CYS A 130 3.10 -9.62 3.52
C CYS A 130 2.58 -10.88 2.84
N ASP A 131 1.26 -11.00 2.68
CA ASP A 131 0.66 -11.95 1.75
C ASP A 131 0.42 -11.27 0.40
N LEU A 132 1.21 -11.66 -0.59
CA LEU A 132 1.25 -11.05 -1.94
C LEU A 132 0.53 -11.90 -2.99
N LEU A 133 -0.42 -12.75 -2.57
CA LEU A 133 -1.17 -13.61 -3.49
C LEU A 133 -1.79 -12.80 -4.63
N GLU A 134 -1.39 -13.12 -5.86
CA GLU A 134 -1.84 -12.45 -7.10
C GLU A 134 -1.55 -10.94 -7.16
N ALA A 135 -0.63 -10.42 -6.34
CA ALA A 135 -0.14 -9.06 -6.48
C ALA A 135 0.73 -8.92 -7.75
N THR A 136 0.61 -7.81 -8.47
CA THR A 136 1.37 -7.55 -9.71
C THR A 136 2.40 -6.47 -9.52
N PHE A 137 3.58 -6.66 -10.11
CA PHE A 137 4.70 -5.71 -10.05
C PHE A 137 5.25 -5.34 -11.44
N ASN A 138 4.52 -5.64 -12.51
CA ASN A 138 5.01 -5.52 -13.89
C ASN A 138 5.57 -4.13 -14.17
N ASN A 139 6.75 -4.03 -14.80
CA ASN A 139 7.39 -2.75 -15.13
C ASN A 139 7.74 -1.86 -13.92
N SER A 140 7.80 -2.41 -12.71
CA SER A 140 8.16 -1.65 -11.50
C SER A 140 9.66 -1.66 -11.18
N ASN A 141 10.10 -0.70 -10.36
CA ASN A 141 11.43 -0.72 -9.76
C ASN A 141 11.36 -1.28 -8.33
N LEU A 142 11.93 -2.46 -8.12
CA LEU A 142 11.99 -3.20 -6.85
C LEU A 142 13.41 -3.26 -6.25
N GLU A 143 14.31 -2.40 -6.71
CA GLU A 143 15.68 -2.40 -6.22
C GLU A 143 15.74 -2.07 -4.72
N LEU A 144 16.54 -2.81 -3.96
CA LEU A 144 16.66 -2.72 -2.49
C LEU A 144 15.38 -3.00 -1.68
N CYS A 145 14.32 -3.51 -2.30
CA CYS A 145 13.12 -3.89 -1.55
C CYS A 145 13.39 -5.02 -0.56
N ASP A 146 12.64 -5.05 0.54
CA ASP A 146 12.70 -6.12 1.54
C ASP A 146 11.42 -6.97 1.50
N PHE A 147 11.51 -8.18 0.96
CA PHE A 147 10.44 -9.18 0.88
C PHE A 147 10.65 -10.32 1.88
N ARG A 148 11.51 -10.16 2.90
CA ARG A 148 11.72 -11.23 3.89
C ARG A 148 10.42 -11.57 4.61
N GLU A 149 10.18 -12.88 4.77
CA GLU A 149 8.96 -13.44 5.37
C GLU A 149 7.67 -13.09 4.60
N ALA A 150 7.74 -12.45 3.44
CA ALA A 150 6.60 -12.32 2.55
C ALA A 150 6.30 -13.66 1.87
N ILE A 151 5.03 -13.91 1.55
CA ILE A 151 4.56 -15.17 0.95
C ILE A 151 3.75 -14.90 -0.30
N ASN A 152 3.54 -15.95 -1.11
CA ASN A 152 2.67 -15.96 -2.29
C ASN A 152 2.98 -14.96 -3.40
N TYR A 153 4.13 -14.28 -3.35
CA TYR A 153 4.55 -13.41 -4.45
C TYR A 153 4.92 -14.23 -5.69
N LEU A 154 4.53 -13.71 -6.84
CA LEU A 154 4.98 -14.16 -8.16
C LEU A 154 5.48 -12.93 -8.90
N ILE A 155 6.80 -12.79 -8.99
CA ILE A 155 7.44 -11.61 -9.60
C ILE A 155 8.09 -12.07 -10.90
N ASP A 156 7.57 -11.58 -12.02
CA ASP A 156 8.20 -11.79 -13.32
C ASP A 156 9.48 -10.95 -13.42
N LEU A 157 10.62 -11.63 -13.24
CA LEU A 157 11.96 -11.03 -13.26
C LEU A 157 12.31 -10.37 -14.59
N SER A 158 11.64 -10.70 -15.69
CA SER A 158 11.87 -10.09 -17.00
C SER A 158 11.27 -8.68 -17.12
N THR A 159 10.30 -8.35 -16.26
CA THR A 159 9.55 -7.09 -16.33
C THR A 159 9.97 -6.07 -15.26
N VAL A 160 10.69 -6.48 -14.23
CA VAL A 160 11.03 -5.61 -13.09
C VAL A 160 12.49 -5.21 -13.06
N LYS A 161 12.79 -4.04 -12.49
CA LYS A 161 14.17 -3.73 -12.06
C LYS A 161 14.38 -4.32 -10.66
N LEU A 162 15.08 -5.45 -10.59
CA LEU A 162 15.37 -6.13 -9.33
C LEU A 162 16.89 -6.18 -9.10
N SER A 163 17.36 -5.48 -8.08
CA SER A 163 18.76 -5.54 -7.64
C SER A 163 18.82 -5.40 -6.12
N LYS A 164 19.62 -6.25 -5.45
CA LYS A 164 19.84 -6.21 -3.99
C LYS A 164 18.56 -6.28 -3.14
N ALA A 165 17.44 -6.72 -3.71
CA ALA A 165 16.22 -7.01 -2.96
C ALA A 165 16.43 -8.26 -2.10
N LYS A 166 15.78 -8.30 -0.93
CA LYS A 166 15.96 -9.36 0.06
C LYS A 166 14.76 -10.29 0.07
N PHE A 167 14.98 -11.59 0.06
CA PHE A 167 13.94 -12.62 0.11
C PHE A 167 14.32 -13.68 1.16
N SER A 168 13.32 -14.32 1.77
CA SER A 168 13.54 -15.46 2.68
C SER A 168 13.59 -16.78 1.91
N PHE A 169 14.38 -17.73 2.40
CA PHE A 169 14.24 -19.13 2.00
C PHE A 169 13.19 -19.81 2.92
N PRO A 170 12.33 -20.71 2.40
CA PRO A 170 12.28 -21.20 1.02
C PRO A 170 11.49 -20.33 0.04
N GLU A 171 10.83 -19.25 0.48
CA GLU A 171 9.91 -18.46 -0.34
C GLU A 171 10.55 -17.89 -1.61
N ALA A 172 11.85 -17.59 -1.59
CA ALA A 172 12.62 -17.10 -2.73
C ALA A 172 12.55 -18.04 -3.94
N MET A 173 12.29 -19.33 -3.72
CA MET A 173 12.02 -20.31 -4.80
C MET A 173 10.80 -19.92 -5.64
N GLY A 174 9.86 -19.17 -5.08
CA GLY A 174 8.72 -18.58 -5.79
C GLY A 174 9.13 -17.68 -6.96
N LEU A 175 10.31 -17.05 -6.92
CA LEU A 175 10.84 -16.25 -8.03
C LEU A 175 11.16 -17.10 -9.27
N LEU A 176 11.41 -18.39 -9.08
CA LEU A 176 11.71 -19.31 -10.18
C LEU A 176 10.44 -19.87 -10.82
N LYS A 177 9.28 -19.80 -10.13
CA LYS A 177 7.99 -20.35 -10.62
C LYS A 177 7.46 -19.66 -11.88
N VAL A 178 7.91 -18.43 -12.14
CA VAL A 178 7.53 -17.68 -13.35
C VAL A 178 8.34 -18.11 -14.57
N LEU A 179 9.41 -18.89 -14.38
CA LEU A 179 10.25 -19.40 -15.45
C LEU A 179 9.73 -20.77 -15.88
N ASP A 180 9.76 -21.04 -17.19
CA ASP A 180 9.45 -22.36 -17.74
C ASP A 180 10.64 -23.30 -17.57
N ILE A 181 10.92 -23.66 -16.30
CA ILE A 181 12.06 -24.49 -15.92
C ILE A 181 11.66 -25.62 -14.96
N HIS A 182 12.41 -26.71 -15.02
CA HIS A 182 12.29 -27.80 -14.06
C HIS A 182 13.30 -27.61 -12.93
N ILE A 183 12.85 -27.75 -11.67
CA ILE A 183 13.70 -27.63 -10.48
C ILE A 183 13.83 -29.03 -9.87
N GLU A 184 15.04 -29.60 -9.92
CA GLU A 184 15.38 -30.87 -9.27
C GLU A 184 16.06 -30.61 -7.91
N GLY A 185 15.89 -31.51 -6.93
CA GLY A 185 16.72 -31.53 -5.71
C GLY A 185 16.16 -30.84 -4.47
N PHE A 186 14.84 -30.92 -4.24
CA PHE A 186 14.21 -30.71 -2.92
C PHE A 186 13.54 -32.01 -2.45
#